data_AF-A0A3B0XWM4-F1
#
_entry.id   AF-A0A3B0XWM4-F1
#
_cell.length_a   1.000
_cell.length_b   1.000
_cell.length_c   1.000
_cell.angle_alpha   90.00
_cell.angle_beta   90.00
_cell.angle_gamma   90.00
#
_symmetry.space_group_name_H-M   'P 1'
#
loop_
_entity.id
_entity.type
_entity.pdbx_description
1 polymer ?
#
loop_
_entity_poly.entity_id
_entity_poly.type
_entity_poly.pdbx_seq_one_letter_code
_entity_poly.pdbx_strand_id
1 'polypeptide(L)'
;MKAKVSEWGNSHAIRVTSPMLEHLNVAPGDMLDLRLTEKGIEIMKNIHSEDYVISVARDAIDGMLRVSKPVRTVDDPYAEVDIGYLVIAVNPCQPILREVSKETPGAYPTLVDAKEAARQLIQNAIADAKQSLIALRQVGVEKINYITL
;
A
#
# COMPACT_ATOMS: atom_id res chain seq x y z
N MET A 1 -1.28 35.55 -1.58
CA MET A 1 -0.43 35.43 -0.37
C MET A 1 0.81 36.30 -0.56
N LYS A 2 1.27 37.04 0.46
CA LYS A 2 2.58 37.71 0.41
C LYS A 2 3.63 36.76 0.99
N ALA A 3 4.42 36.13 0.12
CA ALA A 3 5.54 35.29 0.55
C ALA A 3 6.75 36.19 0.83
N LYS A 4 7.40 36.03 1.98
CA LYS A 4 8.65 36.72 2.31
C LYS A 4 9.81 35.75 2.06
N VAL A 5 10.69 36.13 1.14
CA VAL A 5 11.99 35.47 0.94
C VAL A 5 12.96 36.02 1.96
N SER A 6 13.68 35.14 2.64
CA SER A 6 14.74 35.50 3.60
C SER A 6 15.90 34.53 3.49
N GLU A 7 17.11 34.98 3.80
CA GLU A 7 18.24 34.08 3.96
C GLU A 7 18.08 33.22 5.22
N TRP A 8 18.42 31.94 5.09
CA TRP A 8 18.48 30.99 6.19
C TRP A 8 19.75 30.16 6.08
N GLY A 9 20.76 30.51 6.87
CA GLY A 9 22.11 29.95 6.72
C GLY A 9 22.70 30.30 5.36
N ASN A 10 23.08 29.29 4.59
CA ASN A 10 23.68 29.45 3.26
C ASN A 10 22.66 29.35 2.11
N SER A 11 21.36 29.38 2.41
CA SER A 11 20.29 29.15 1.44
C SER A 11 19.20 30.22 1.53
N HIS A 12 18.46 30.41 0.43
CA HIS A 12 17.24 31.21 0.43
C HIS A 12 16.08 30.37 0.94
N ALA A 13 15.25 30.96 1.80
CA ALA A 13 14.08 30.32 2.37
C ALA A 13 12.83 31.17 2.15
N ILE A 14 11.70 30.50 1.92
CA ILE A 14 10.38 31.11 1.87
C ILE A 14 9.63 30.69 3.13
N ARG A 15 9.13 31.66 3.89
CA ARG A 15 8.26 31.35 5.04
C ARG A 15 6.86 31.06 4.57
N VAL A 16 6.39 29.86 4.90
CA VAL A 16 5.02 29.41 4.67
C VAL A 16 4.26 29.41 6.00
N THR A 17 3.01 29.87 5.99
CA THR A 17 2.17 29.93 7.19
C THR A 17 1.69 28.54 7.61
N SER A 18 1.60 28.27 8.91
CA SER A 18 1.14 26.96 9.45
C SER A 18 -0.16 26.44 8.83
N PRO A 19 -1.22 27.25 8.62
CA PRO A 19 -2.46 26.76 8.00
C PRO A 19 -2.27 26.21 6.59
N MET A 20 -1.27 26.70 5.84
CA MET A 20 -0.98 26.20 4.49
C MET A 20 -0.20 24.88 4.53
N LEU A 21 0.66 24.70 5.52
CA LEU A 21 1.34 23.42 5.76
C LEU A 21 0.35 22.36 6.23
N GLU A 22 -0.59 22.73 7.11
CA GLU A 22 -1.68 21.86 7.56
C GLU A 22 -2.59 21.46 6.40
N HIS A 23 -2.98 22.41 5.54
CA HIS A 23 -3.79 22.12 4.35
C HIS A 23 -3.09 21.17 3.37
N LEU A 24 -1.77 21.30 3.21
CA LEU A 24 -0.96 20.42 2.37
C LEU A 24 -0.51 19.14 3.11
N ASN A 25 -0.88 18.98 4.37
CA ASN A 25 -0.46 17.88 5.25
C ASN A 25 1.07 17.67 5.26
N VAL A 26 1.84 18.75 5.37
CA VAL A 26 3.32 18.73 5.33
C VAL A 26 3.88 18.81 6.74
N ALA A 27 4.72 17.84 7.11
CA ALA A 27 5.44 17.83 8.37
C ALA A 27 6.87 18.40 8.22
N PRO A 28 7.50 18.91 9.29
CA PRO A 28 8.91 19.27 9.26
C PRO A 28 9.78 18.08 8.85
N GLY A 29 10.61 18.26 7.81
CA GLY A 29 11.47 17.20 7.25
C GLY A 29 10.91 16.51 6.01
N ASP A 30 9.64 16.72 5.66
CA ASP A 30 9.07 16.22 4.41
C ASP A 30 9.77 16.85 3.19
N MET A 31 10.04 16.04 2.16
CA MET A 31 10.53 16.54 0.88
C MET A 31 9.38 17.12 0.05
N LEU A 32 9.61 18.31 -0.51
CA LEU A 32 8.67 19.01 -1.37
C LEU A 32 9.31 19.23 -2.74
N ASP A 33 8.53 19.01 -3.79
CA ASP A 33 8.94 19.33 -5.14
C ASP A 33 8.57 20.78 -5.46
N LEU A 34 9.56 21.53 -5.94
CA LEU A 34 9.42 22.91 -6.37
C LEU A 34 9.49 22.97 -7.89
N ARG A 35 8.44 23.51 -8.53
CA ARG A 35 8.41 23.72 -9.99
C ARG A 35 8.18 25.18 -10.31
N LEU A 36 8.96 25.71 -11.25
CA LEU A 36 8.72 27.04 -11.78
C LEU A 36 7.75 26.93 -12.97
N THR A 37 6.65 27.65 -12.91
CA THR A 37 5.66 27.75 -13.99
C THR A 37 5.54 29.19 -14.47
N GLU A 38 4.86 29.42 -15.59
CA GLU A 38 4.60 30.76 -16.11
C GLU A 38 3.80 31.65 -15.14
N LYS A 39 3.15 31.04 -14.14
CA LYS A 39 2.32 31.73 -13.13
C LYS A 39 3.00 31.87 -11.77
N GLY A 40 4.22 31.35 -11.60
CA GLY A 40 4.99 31.46 -10.36
C GLY A 40 5.66 30.16 -9.92
N ILE A 41 5.84 29.99 -8.61
CA ILE A 41 6.41 28.77 -8.03
C ILE A 41 5.28 27.88 -7.53
N GLU A 42 5.20 26.67 -8.06
CA GLU A 42 4.36 25.60 -7.56
C GLU A 42 5.13 24.75 -6.56
N ILE A 43 4.53 24.52 -5.39
CA ILE A 43 5.07 23.69 -4.32
C ILE A 43 4.14 22.50 -4.18
N MET A 44 4.65 21.29 -4.44
CA MET A 44 3.89 20.05 -4.32
C MET A 44 4.52 19.18 -3.25
N LYS A 45 3.67 18.51 -2.45
CA LYS A 45 4.15 17.45 -1.58
C LYS A 45 4.67 16.32 -2.48
N ASN A 46 5.93 15.92 -2.29
CA ASN A 46 6.45 14.73 -2.97
C ASN A 46 5.85 13.50 -2.27
N ILE A 47 4.62 13.20 -2.64
CA ILE A 47 4.04 11.88 -2.45
C ILE A 47 4.62 11.06 -3.59
N HIS A 48 5.44 10.05 -3.27
CA HIS A 48 5.74 9.00 -4.22
C HIS A 48 4.44 8.64 -4.94
N SER A 49 4.42 8.71 -6.27
CA SER A 49 3.22 8.35 -7.00
C SER A 49 2.80 6.96 -6.55
N GLU A 50 1.50 6.72 -6.46
CA GLU A 50 0.97 5.39 -6.20
C GLU A 50 1.66 4.35 -7.09
N ASP A 51 1.93 4.72 -8.33
CA ASP A 51 2.70 3.93 -9.31
C ASP A 51 4.11 3.54 -8.84
N TYR A 52 4.85 4.44 -8.18
CA TYR A 52 6.19 4.15 -7.65
C TYR A 52 6.14 3.19 -6.44
N VAL A 53 5.17 3.39 -5.55
CA VAL A 53 4.98 2.47 -4.40
C VAL A 53 4.57 1.09 -4.91
N ILE A 54 3.68 1.04 -5.91
CA ILE A 54 3.28 -0.19 -6.59
C ILE A 54 4.47 -0.84 -7.30
N SER A 55 5.33 -0.07 -7.97
CA SER A 55 6.48 -0.63 -8.70
C SER A 55 7.51 -1.24 -7.75
N VAL A 56 7.86 -0.55 -6.66
CA VAL A 56 8.81 -1.06 -5.66
C VAL A 56 8.25 -2.31 -4.97
N ALA A 57 6.96 -2.31 -4.64
CA ALA A 57 6.30 -3.48 -4.10
C ALA A 57 6.36 -4.65 -5.10
N ARG A 58 6.00 -4.42 -6.36
CA ARG A 58 6.06 -5.45 -7.43
C ARG A 58 7.46 -6.00 -7.60
N ASP A 59 8.49 -5.16 -7.67
CA ASP A 59 9.88 -5.60 -7.85
C ASP A 59 10.38 -6.45 -6.68
N ALA A 60 10.04 -6.08 -5.44
CA ALA A 60 10.38 -6.88 -4.26
C ALA A 60 9.67 -8.24 -4.28
N ILE A 61 8.40 -8.28 -4.67
CA ILE A 61 7.61 -9.50 -4.79
C ILE A 61 8.15 -10.39 -5.90
N ASP A 62 8.45 -9.83 -7.07
CA ASP A 62 9.02 -10.56 -8.20
C ASP A 62 10.37 -11.16 -7.81
N GLY A 63 11.18 -10.43 -7.04
CA GLY A 63 12.40 -10.95 -6.42
C GLY A 63 12.13 -12.17 -5.54
N MET A 64 11.14 -12.10 -4.64
CA MET A 64 10.74 -13.22 -3.78
C MET A 64 10.15 -14.40 -4.57
N LEU A 65 9.37 -14.13 -5.63
CA LEU A 65 8.76 -15.15 -6.48
C LEU A 65 9.79 -15.87 -7.36
N ARG A 66 10.90 -15.21 -7.73
CA ARG A 66 11.99 -15.80 -8.52
C ARG A 66 12.83 -16.81 -7.72
N VAL A 67 12.94 -16.64 -6.41
CA VAL A 67 13.75 -17.52 -5.54
C VAL A 67 12.95 -18.76 -5.08
N SER A 68 11.61 -18.72 -5.19
CA SER A 68 10.73 -19.81 -4.73
C SER A 68 10.14 -20.62 -5.90
N LYS A 69 9.89 -21.91 -5.70
CA LYS A 69 9.25 -22.78 -6.73
C LYS A 69 7.71 -22.75 -6.60
N PRO A 70 6.96 -22.70 -7.71
CA PRO A 70 5.50 -22.82 -7.66
C PRO A 70 5.08 -24.18 -7.08
N VAL A 71 3.95 -24.22 -6.37
CA VAL A 71 3.37 -25.48 -5.87
C VAL A 71 2.97 -26.37 -7.05
N ARG A 72 3.41 -27.63 -7.00
CA ARG A 72 3.05 -28.65 -7.99
C ARG A 72 1.73 -29.31 -7.62
N THR A 73 1.14 -30.04 -8.57
CA THR A 73 0.02 -30.94 -8.25
C THR A 73 0.51 -32.00 -7.27
N VAL A 74 -0.14 -32.10 -6.11
CA VAL A 74 0.17 -33.06 -5.04
C VAL A 74 -0.89 -34.16 -5.06
N ASP A 75 -0.46 -35.42 -4.94
CA ASP A 75 -1.36 -36.59 -5.01
C ASP A 75 -2.31 -36.67 -3.81
N ASP A 76 -1.81 -36.42 -2.59
CA ASP A 76 -2.62 -36.30 -1.38
C ASP A 76 -2.38 -34.94 -0.70
N PRO A 77 -3.36 -34.01 -0.70
CA PRO A 77 -3.19 -32.68 -0.14
C PRO A 77 -3.21 -32.65 1.41
N TYR A 78 -3.65 -33.74 2.06
CA TYR A 78 -3.68 -33.87 3.53
C TYR A 78 -2.40 -34.50 4.09
N ALA A 79 -1.59 -35.13 3.25
CA ALA A 79 -0.35 -35.74 3.68
C ALA A 79 0.68 -34.68 4.08
N GLU A 80 1.24 -34.83 5.27
CA GLU A 80 2.47 -34.11 5.62
C GLU A 80 3.63 -34.67 4.78
N VAL A 81 4.30 -33.77 4.09
CA VAL A 81 5.46 -34.06 3.25
C VAL A 81 6.70 -33.40 3.87
N ASP A 82 7.89 -33.74 3.37
CA ASP A 82 9.17 -33.14 3.81
C ASP A 82 9.34 -31.67 3.37
N ILE A 83 8.25 -31.02 2.94
CA ILE A 83 8.18 -29.62 2.52
C ILE A 83 7.07 -28.91 3.30
N GLY A 84 7.20 -27.60 3.50
CA GLY A 84 6.14 -26.74 4.00
C GLY A 84 5.48 -25.94 2.88
N TYR A 85 4.30 -25.39 3.16
CA TYR A 85 3.55 -24.55 2.23
C TYR A 85 3.41 -23.14 2.80
N LEU A 86 3.99 -22.15 2.12
CA LEU A 86 3.88 -20.74 2.51
C LEU A 86 2.73 -20.07 1.73
N VAL A 87 1.89 -19.32 2.43
CA VAL A 87 0.85 -18.48 1.83
C VAL A 87 1.37 -17.05 1.69
N ILE A 88 1.51 -16.58 0.46
CA ILE A 88 1.98 -15.23 0.14
C ILE A 88 0.78 -14.42 -0.36
N ALA A 89 0.33 -13.45 0.43
CA ALA A 89 -0.91 -12.69 0.17
C ALA A 89 -0.64 -11.19 -0.02
N VAL A 90 0.21 -10.86 -0.99
CA VAL A 90 0.48 -9.45 -1.31
C VAL A 90 -0.72 -8.80 -2.00
N ASN A 91 -1.35 -9.53 -2.92
CA ASN A 91 -2.72 -9.26 -3.31
C ASN A 91 -3.61 -10.20 -2.48
N PRO A 92 -4.35 -9.70 -1.49
CA PRO A 92 -5.15 -10.57 -0.62
C PRO A 92 -6.34 -11.20 -1.34
N CYS A 93 -6.72 -10.69 -2.52
CA CYS A 93 -7.73 -11.30 -3.38
C CYS A 93 -7.18 -12.43 -4.27
N GLN A 94 -5.85 -12.57 -4.37
CA GLN A 94 -5.19 -13.61 -5.15
C GLN A 94 -3.93 -14.11 -4.42
N PRO A 95 -4.09 -14.76 -3.25
CA PRO A 95 -2.98 -15.34 -2.51
C PRO A 95 -2.30 -16.46 -3.31
N ILE A 96 -0.99 -16.56 -3.19
CA ILE A 96 -0.15 -17.54 -3.90
C ILE A 96 0.38 -18.54 -2.87
N LEU A 97 0.29 -19.83 -3.20
CA LEU A 97 0.91 -20.90 -2.40
C LEU A 97 2.29 -21.23 -2.97
N ARG A 98 3.26 -21.47 -2.08
CA ARG A 98 4.65 -21.83 -2.45
C ARG A 98 5.17 -22.96 -1.59
N GLU A 99 5.95 -23.86 -2.20
CA GLU A 99 6.68 -24.91 -1.48
C GLU A 99 7.96 -24.31 -0.91
N VAL A 100 8.20 -24.55 0.38
CA VAL A 100 9.36 -24.06 1.14
C VAL A 100 9.90 -25.19 2.04
N SER A 101 11.04 -24.98 2.71
CA SER A 101 11.50 -25.94 3.72
C SER A 101 10.52 -25.98 4.90
N LYS A 102 10.33 -27.15 5.52
CA LYS A 102 9.41 -27.34 6.66
C LYS A 102 9.76 -26.46 7.86
N GLU A 103 11.02 -26.04 7.97
CA GLU A 103 11.56 -25.16 9.00
C GLU A 103 11.29 -23.66 8.75
N THR A 104 10.77 -23.31 7.57
CA THR A 104 10.50 -21.91 7.22
C THR A 104 9.43 -21.33 8.14
N PRO A 105 9.70 -20.22 8.86
CA PRO A 105 8.71 -19.61 9.74
C PRO A 105 7.42 -19.24 9.01
N GLY A 106 6.28 -19.63 9.57
CA GLY A 106 4.95 -19.36 9.00
C GLY A 106 4.54 -20.28 7.85
N ALA A 107 5.31 -21.35 7.57
CA ALA A 107 4.89 -22.39 6.64
C ALA A 107 3.85 -23.34 7.27
N TYR A 108 2.86 -23.74 6.48
CA TYR A 108 1.86 -24.74 6.83
C TYR A 108 2.39 -26.15 6.51
N PRO A 109 2.09 -27.15 7.34
CA PRO A 109 2.58 -28.52 7.16
C PRO A 109 1.85 -29.28 6.03
N THR A 110 0.60 -28.92 5.73
CA THR A 110 -0.21 -29.55 4.68
C THR A 110 -0.69 -28.54 3.64
N LEU A 111 -0.99 -29.02 2.43
CA LEU A 111 -1.51 -28.17 1.36
C LEU A 111 -2.94 -27.70 1.67
N VAL A 112 -3.73 -28.52 2.38
CA VAL A 112 -5.10 -28.17 2.79
C VAL A 112 -5.08 -26.98 3.76
N ASP A 113 -4.23 -27.01 4.78
CA ASP A 113 -4.16 -25.92 5.75
C ASP A 113 -3.74 -24.61 5.09
N ALA A 114 -2.78 -24.67 4.16
CA ALA A 114 -2.35 -23.52 3.38
C ALA A 114 -3.48 -22.96 2.50
N LYS A 115 -4.28 -23.84 1.87
CA LYS A 115 -5.44 -23.44 1.06
C LYS A 115 -6.54 -22.81 1.92
N GLU A 116 -6.79 -23.32 3.12
CA GLU A 116 -7.80 -22.76 4.01
C GLU A 116 -7.36 -21.39 4.56
N ALA A 117 -6.09 -21.24 4.92
CA ALA A 117 -5.53 -19.95 5.28
C ALA A 117 -5.64 -18.92 4.14
N ALA A 118 -5.33 -19.33 2.91
CA ALA A 118 -5.52 -18.50 1.72
C ALA A 118 -6.99 -18.11 1.52
N ARG A 119 -7.93 -19.04 1.73
CA ARG A 119 -9.38 -18.78 1.66
C ARG A 119 -9.81 -17.75 2.69
N GLN A 120 -9.33 -17.87 3.93
CA GLN A 120 -9.67 -16.93 5.01
C GLN A 120 -9.16 -15.51 4.70
N LEU A 121 -7.96 -15.39 4.12
CA LEU A 121 -7.42 -14.10 3.68
C LEU A 121 -8.30 -13.42 2.63
N ILE A 122 -8.77 -14.17 1.63
CA ILE A 122 -9.70 -13.66 0.61
C ILE A 122 -11.01 -13.21 1.27
N GLN A 123 -11.57 -14.00 2.20
CA GLN A 123 -12.81 -13.65 2.88
C GLN A 123 -12.70 -12.38 3.71
N ASN A 124 -11.59 -12.23 4.46
CA ASN A 124 -11.32 -11.04 5.25
C ASN A 124 -11.17 -9.81 4.34
N ALA A 125 -10.43 -9.91 3.24
CA ALA A 125 -10.28 -8.81 2.29
C ALA A 125 -11.61 -8.38 1.65
N ILE A 126 -12.49 -9.35 1.34
CA ILE A 126 -13.85 -9.05 0.87
C ILE A 126 -14.67 -8.33 1.95
N ALA A 127 -14.55 -8.75 3.21
CA ALA A 127 -15.25 -8.11 4.32
C ALA A 127 -14.78 -6.65 4.53
N ASP A 128 -13.48 -6.41 4.50
CA ASP A 128 -12.87 -5.08 4.65
C ASP A 128 -13.27 -4.16 3.49
N ALA A 129 -13.27 -4.68 2.25
CA ALA A 129 -13.74 -3.96 1.08
C ALA A 129 -15.22 -3.58 1.20
N LYS A 130 -16.07 -4.48 1.71
CA LYS A 130 -17.49 -4.17 1.98
C LYS A 130 -17.64 -3.07 3.02
N GLN A 131 -16.88 -3.12 4.11
CA GLN A 131 -16.93 -2.07 5.14
C GLN A 131 -16.46 -0.72 4.60
N SER A 132 -15.38 -0.70 3.82
CA SER A 132 -14.87 0.52 3.19
C SER A 132 -15.89 1.12 2.21
N LEU A 133 -16.60 0.28 1.45
CA LEU A 133 -17.67 0.72 0.55
C LEU A 133 -18.87 1.30 1.32
N ILE A 134 -19.22 0.74 2.47
CA ILE A 134 -20.26 1.31 3.36
C ILE A 134 -19.83 2.68 3.87
N ALA A 135 -18.60 2.81 4.36
CA ALA A 135 -18.05 4.08 4.86
C ALA A 135 -18.03 5.17 3.76
N LEU A 136 -17.59 4.82 2.54
CA LEU A 136 -17.61 5.73 1.39
C LEU A 136 -19.03 6.17 1.01
N ARG A 137 -20.02 5.27 1.08
CA ARG A 137 -21.42 5.62 0.85
C ARG A 137 -21.95 6.59 1.90
N GLN A 138 -21.61 6.41 3.17
CA GLN A 138 -22.01 7.33 4.25
C GLN A 138 -21.43 8.73 4.04
N VAL A 139 -20.13 8.84 3.73
CA VAL A 139 -19.48 10.13 3.41
C VAL A 139 -20.08 10.77 2.15
N GLY A 140 -20.41 9.96 1.13
CA GLY A 140 -21.08 10.43 -0.08
C GLY A 140 -22.47 11.02 0.20
N VAL A 141 -23.25 10.39 1.08
CA VAL A 141 -24.56 10.88 1.51
C VAL A 141 -24.44 12.16 2.35
N GLU A 142 -23.46 12.24 3.25
CA GLU A 142 -23.21 13.45 4.05
C GLU A 142 -22.73 14.65 3.21
N LYS A 143 -22.11 14.42 2.05
CA LYS A 143 -21.75 15.48 1.10
C LYS A 143 -22.90 15.93 0.19
N ILE A 144 -24.01 15.20 0.12
CA ILE A 144 -25.26 15.67 -0.51
C ILE A 144 -25.99 16.51 0.55
N ASN A 145 -25.39 17.63 0.93
CA ASN A 145 -26.16 18.72 1.49
C ASN A 145 -27.05 19.21 0.36
N TYR A 146 -28.35 18.97 0.50
CA TYR A 146 -29.37 19.59 -0.33
C TYR A 146 -29.06 21.09 -0.41
N ILE A 147 -28.65 21.56 -1.58
CA ILE A 147 -28.75 22.97 -1.92
C ILE A 147 -30.26 23.22 -2.00
N THR A 148 -30.87 23.56 -0.86
CA THR A 148 -32.19 24.16 -0.84
C THR A 148 -32.09 25.47 -1.61
N LEU A 149 -32.75 25.51 -2.76
CA LEU A 149 -33.00 26.69 -3.60
C LEU A 149 -33.70 27.78 -2.80
#